data_AF-A0A2K8VA71-F1
#
_entry.id   AF-A0A2K8VA71-F1
#
_cell.length_a   1.000
_cell.length_b   1.000
_cell.length_c   1.000
_cell.angle_alpha   90.00
_cell.angle_beta   90.00
_cell.angle_gamma   90.00
#
_symmetry.space_group_name_H-M   'P 1'
#
loop_
_entity.id
_entity.type
_entity.pdbx_description
1 polymer ?
#
loop_
_entity_poly.entity_id
_entity_poly.type
_entity_poly.pdbx_seq_one_letter_code
_entity_poly.pdbx_strand_id
1 'polypeptide(L)'
;MFFLNYKKQFISVAILLFWFSNAFTQEEEKLSGLFQNFDYQEVENGLNSFEKIATEKTKYKWRTNIERELVNNFFEQIIQFTKSVRSDENKSVSTIYKYNLKLIKKQNGKIALYKLYRLKNVKVNGKWTPTEIIVKEGSNKIMKELESEFLRVYSYPLNYNELFETNIVYGDVCGRVRGIPEYRGKLEKLIKSKDSKNLVKWLKSTVTEIQLYAIDGILTLKKQGIDFNKDVLKLVDVISKKKGEVYTCNRCIYSNNLIVGIILDIKNKHNSQKR
;
A
#
# COMPACT_ATOMS: atom_id res chain seq x y z
N MET A 1 -6.48 -28.08 57.74
CA MET A 1 -5.67 -28.84 56.76
C MET A 1 -6.31 -28.75 55.36
N PHE A 2 -6.43 -27.54 54.78
CA PHE A 2 -7.12 -27.34 53.48
C PHE A 2 -6.42 -26.32 52.53
N PHE A 3 -5.22 -25.85 52.85
CA PHE A 3 -4.55 -24.76 52.10
C PHE A 3 -3.48 -25.23 51.08
N LEU A 4 -3.29 -26.53 50.86
CA LEU A 4 -2.17 -27.05 50.04
C LEU A 4 -2.53 -27.44 48.59
N ASN A 5 -3.80 -27.37 48.16
CA ASN A 5 -4.20 -27.84 46.83
C ASN A 5 -4.35 -26.75 45.75
N TYR A 6 -4.36 -25.45 46.10
CA TYR A 6 -4.53 -24.36 45.13
C TYR A 6 -3.27 -24.01 44.33
N LYS A 7 -2.06 -24.30 44.85
CA LYS A 7 -0.79 -23.96 44.17
C LYS A 7 -0.52 -24.80 42.92
N LYS A 8 -0.97 -26.06 42.86
CA LYS A 8 -0.73 -26.93 41.69
C LYS A 8 -1.59 -26.57 40.48
N GLN A 9 -2.80 -26.05 40.67
CA GLN A 9 -3.67 -25.64 39.56
C GLN A 9 -3.19 -24.33 38.89
N PHE A 10 -2.61 -23.39 39.64
CA PHE A 10 -2.09 -22.13 39.07
C PHE A 10 -0.87 -22.34 38.14
N ILE A 11 0.00 -23.30 38.47
CA ILE A 11 1.19 -23.59 37.66
C ILE A 11 0.79 -24.20 36.30
N SER A 12 -0.21 -25.09 36.27
CA SER A 12 -0.66 -25.72 35.02
C SER A 12 -1.33 -24.74 34.05
N VAL A 13 -2.06 -23.74 34.55
CA VAL A 13 -2.68 -22.69 33.71
C VAL A 13 -1.64 -21.71 33.16
N ALA A 14 -0.63 -21.36 33.96
CA ALA A 14 0.47 -20.49 33.52
C ALA A 14 1.33 -21.15 32.43
N ILE A 15 1.56 -22.46 32.52
CA ILE A 15 2.31 -23.22 31.50
C ILE A 15 1.50 -23.23 30.18
N LEU A 16 0.21 -23.56 30.20
CA LEU A 16 -0.62 -23.60 28.98
C LEU A 16 -0.68 -22.25 28.24
N LEU A 17 -0.76 -21.12 28.96
CA LEU A 17 -0.73 -19.79 28.33
C LEU A 17 0.61 -19.47 27.65
N PHE A 18 1.73 -20.01 28.17
CA PHE A 18 3.06 -19.82 27.60
C PHE A 18 3.28 -20.60 26.29
N TRP A 19 2.62 -21.75 26.12
CA TRP A 19 2.73 -22.55 24.91
C TRP A 19 2.01 -21.93 23.71
N PHE A 20 0.87 -21.23 23.93
CA PHE A 20 0.15 -20.58 22.83
C PHE A 20 0.85 -19.30 22.33
N SER A 21 1.67 -18.62 23.14
CA SER A 21 2.43 -17.45 22.68
C SER A 21 3.60 -17.80 21.77
N ASN A 22 4.24 -18.97 21.97
CA ASN A 22 5.49 -19.33 21.27
C ASN A 22 5.30 -19.71 19.79
N ALA A 23 4.13 -20.23 19.40
CA ALA A 23 3.88 -20.61 18.01
C ALA A 23 3.70 -19.39 17.08
N PHE A 24 3.28 -18.25 17.64
CA PHE A 24 3.07 -17.02 16.87
C PHE A 24 4.36 -16.25 16.63
N THR A 25 5.25 -16.21 17.61
CA THR A 25 6.54 -15.53 17.50
C THR A 25 7.40 -16.15 16.42
N GLN A 26 7.39 -17.48 16.27
CA GLN A 26 8.22 -18.16 15.28
C GLN A 26 7.91 -17.77 13.82
N GLU A 27 6.63 -17.58 13.46
CA GLU A 27 6.25 -17.19 12.09
C GLU A 27 6.63 -15.74 11.81
N GLU A 28 6.39 -14.85 12.77
CA GLU A 28 6.75 -13.43 12.69
C GLU A 28 8.26 -13.25 12.60
N GLU A 29 9.04 -14.05 13.34
CA GLU A 29 10.50 -14.10 13.25
C GLU A 29 10.98 -14.57 11.88
N LYS A 30 10.38 -15.64 11.31
CA LYS A 30 10.72 -16.12 9.97
C LYS A 30 10.43 -15.06 8.90
N LEU A 31 9.25 -14.46 8.91
CA LEU A 31 8.90 -13.36 8.00
C LEU A 31 9.82 -12.16 8.17
N SER A 32 10.14 -11.81 9.41
CA SER A 32 11.08 -10.74 9.76
C SER A 32 12.52 -11.02 9.32
N GLY A 33 12.89 -12.31 9.24
CA GLY A 33 14.19 -12.78 8.79
C GLY A 33 14.40 -12.55 7.29
N LEU A 34 13.32 -12.57 6.49
CA LEU A 34 13.38 -12.34 5.04
C LEU A 34 13.94 -10.98 4.64
N PHE A 35 13.94 -10.01 5.57
CA PHE A 35 14.36 -8.63 5.32
C PHE A 35 15.78 -8.31 5.82
N GLN A 36 16.51 -9.27 6.36
CA GLN A 36 17.82 -9.03 6.98
C GLN A 36 18.82 -8.40 6.01
N ASN A 37 18.81 -8.83 4.74
CA ASN A 37 19.76 -8.38 3.73
C ASN A 37 19.25 -7.23 2.85
N PHE A 38 18.03 -6.72 3.11
CA PHE A 38 17.39 -5.68 2.30
C PHE A 38 17.38 -6.01 0.80
N ASP A 39 17.09 -7.26 0.46
CA ASP A 39 17.04 -7.78 -0.91
C ASP A 39 15.66 -8.37 -1.21
N TYR A 40 15.01 -7.89 -2.27
CA TYR A 40 13.67 -8.33 -2.64
C TYR A 40 13.65 -9.77 -3.17
N GLN A 41 14.71 -10.24 -3.84
CA GLN A 41 14.76 -11.61 -4.33
C GLN A 41 14.76 -12.60 -3.17
N GLU A 42 15.43 -12.27 -2.07
CA GLU A 42 15.38 -13.08 -0.84
C GLU A 42 13.97 -13.10 -0.22
N VAL A 43 13.28 -11.95 -0.20
CA VAL A 43 11.90 -11.86 0.27
C VAL A 43 10.99 -12.74 -0.59
N GLU A 44 11.07 -12.64 -1.91
CA GLU A 44 10.26 -13.44 -2.84
C GLU A 44 10.56 -14.94 -2.72
N ASN A 45 11.84 -15.32 -2.69
CA ASN A 45 12.26 -16.71 -2.49
C ASN A 45 11.74 -17.26 -1.16
N GLY A 46 11.81 -16.46 -0.10
CA GLY A 46 11.28 -16.77 1.22
C GLY A 46 9.76 -16.99 1.21
N LEU A 47 9.00 -16.06 0.63
CA LEU A 47 7.55 -16.18 0.50
C LEU A 47 7.14 -17.41 -0.33
N ASN A 48 7.84 -17.68 -1.43
CA ASN A 48 7.64 -18.88 -2.24
C ASN A 48 7.98 -20.17 -1.48
N SER A 49 8.96 -20.15 -0.58
CA SER A 49 9.28 -21.32 0.25
C SER A 49 8.13 -21.68 1.20
N PHE A 50 7.39 -20.69 1.73
CA PHE A 50 6.21 -20.94 2.55
C PHE A 50 5.10 -21.65 1.76
N GLU A 51 4.86 -21.26 0.52
CA GLU A 51 3.87 -21.94 -0.33
C GLU A 51 4.26 -23.40 -0.62
N LYS A 52 5.55 -23.67 -0.83
CA LYS A 52 6.06 -25.03 -1.08
C LYS A 52 5.91 -25.98 0.11
N ILE A 53 5.96 -25.46 1.35
CA ILE A 53 5.78 -26.26 2.57
C ILE A 53 4.32 -26.33 3.03
N ALA A 54 3.38 -25.83 2.22
CA ALA A 54 1.96 -25.91 2.53
C ALA A 54 1.50 -27.38 2.64
N THR A 55 0.63 -27.65 3.61
CA THR A 55 0.00 -28.95 3.84
C THR A 55 -1.52 -28.83 3.69
N GLU A 56 -2.24 -29.94 3.78
CA GLU A 56 -3.71 -29.86 3.86
C GLU A 56 -4.20 -29.07 5.07
N LYS A 57 -3.47 -29.15 6.19
CA LYS A 57 -3.84 -28.47 7.45
C LYS A 57 -3.43 -27.00 7.45
N THR A 58 -2.31 -26.66 6.83
CA THR A 58 -1.79 -25.29 6.81
C THR A 58 -1.47 -24.85 5.40
N LYS A 59 -2.15 -23.81 4.93
CA LYS A 59 -1.94 -23.22 3.61
C LYS A 59 -1.30 -21.85 3.74
N TYR A 60 -0.34 -21.57 2.86
CA TYR A 60 0.28 -20.27 2.72
C TYR A 60 -0.05 -19.71 1.33
N LYS A 61 -0.28 -18.40 1.27
CA LYS A 61 -0.48 -17.67 0.02
C LYS A 61 0.11 -16.29 0.14
N TRP A 62 0.70 -15.79 -0.91
CA TRP A 62 1.03 -14.36 -1.01
C TRP A 62 0.64 -13.77 -2.35
N ARG A 63 0.48 -12.45 -2.37
CA ARG A 63 0.25 -11.68 -3.59
C ARG A 63 0.71 -10.24 -3.41
N THR A 64 1.13 -9.62 -4.49
CA THR A 64 1.31 -8.16 -4.55
C THR A 64 -0.06 -7.51 -4.68
N ASN A 65 -0.42 -6.65 -3.74
CA ASN A 65 -1.65 -5.87 -3.77
C ASN A 65 -1.49 -4.58 -4.58
N ILE A 66 -0.29 -3.98 -4.57
CA ILE A 66 0.05 -2.79 -5.36
C ILE A 66 1.56 -2.75 -5.54
N GLU A 67 2.00 -2.28 -6.70
CA GLU A 67 3.39 -1.90 -6.97
C GLU A 67 3.38 -0.68 -7.89
N ARG A 68 4.05 0.40 -7.46
CA ARG A 68 4.05 1.67 -8.19
C ARG A 68 5.32 2.46 -8.01
N GLU A 69 5.72 3.14 -9.07
CA GLU A 69 6.89 3.99 -9.04
C GLU A 69 6.63 5.30 -8.27
N LEU A 70 7.47 5.57 -7.28
CA LEU A 70 7.54 6.84 -6.56
C LEU A 70 8.32 7.87 -7.38
N VAL A 71 9.57 7.54 -7.74
CA VAL A 71 10.50 8.39 -8.49
C VAL A 71 11.70 7.59 -9.00
N ASN A 72 12.18 7.83 -10.23
CA ASN A 72 13.44 7.32 -10.77
C ASN A 72 13.76 5.85 -10.42
N ASN A 73 12.83 4.95 -10.74
CA ASN A 73 12.92 3.51 -10.47
C ASN A 73 12.92 3.10 -8.99
N PHE A 74 12.53 3.98 -8.08
CA PHE A 74 12.07 3.59 -6.74
C PHE A 74 10.59 3.24 -6.80
N PHE A 75 10.26 2.08 -6.26
CA PHE A 75 8.93 1.51 -6.21
C PHE A 75 8.48 1.36 -4.77
N GLU A 76 7.24 1.74 -4.54
CA GLU A 76 6.47 1.33 -3.38
C GLU A 76 5.71 0.05 -3.72
N GLN A 77 5.73 -0.93 -2.81
CA GLN A 77 5.04 -2.20 -2.97
C GLN A 77 4.33 -2.61 -1.68
N ILE A 78 3.11 -3.14 -1.79
CA ILE A 78 2.41 -3.78 -0.66
C ILE A 78 2.15 -5.22 -1.04
N ILE A 79 2.67 -6.15 -0.25
CA ILE A 79 2.48 -7.58 -0.41
C ILE A 79 1.61 -8.07 0.74
N GLN A 80 0.57 -8.84 0.42
CA GLN A 80 -0.24 -9.51 1.41
C GLN A 80 0.18 -10.97 1.50
N PHE A 81 0.62 -11.38 2.69
CA PHE A 81 0.90 -12.77 3.04
C PHE A 81 -0.22 -13.31 3.94
N THR A 82 -0.71 -14.50 3.63
CA THR A 82 -1.81 -15.15 4.35
C THR A 82 -1.45 -16.58 4.73
N LYS A 83 -1.62 -16.91 6.00
CA LYS A 83 -1.57 -18.28 6.52
C LYS A 83 -2.97 -18.71 6.94
N SER A 84 -3.45 -19.84 6.43
CA SER A 84 -4.74 -20.43 6.78
C SER A 84 -4.50 -21.77 7.47
N VAL A 85 -5.01 -21.93 8.70
CA VAL A 85 -4.88 -23.17 9.48
C VAL A 85 -6.27 -23.79 9.66
N ARG A 86 -6.46 -24.99 9.11
CA ARG A 86 -7.71 -25.76 9.18
C ARG A 86 -7.94 -26.26 10.61
N SER A 87 -9.16 -26.12 11.11
CA SER A 87 -9.55 -26.66 12.41
C SER A 87 -9.58 -28.20 12.38
N ASP A 88 -9.09 -28.83 13.44
CA ASP A 88 -9.16 -30.29 13.61
C ASP A 88 -10.60 -30.74 13.92
N GLU A 89 -11.39 -29.90 14.59
CA GLU A 89 -12.79 -30.16 14.96
C GLU A 89 -13.72 -30.04 13.74
N ASN A 90 -13.46 -29.06 12.87
CA ASN A 90 -14.27 -28.81 11.69
C ASN A 90 -13.38 -28.44 10.49
N LYS A 91 -13.19 -29.41 9.59
CA LYS A 91 -12.33 -29.25 8.39
C LYS A 91 -12.81 -28.16 7.42
N SER A 92 -14.06 -27.70 7.54
CA SER A 92 -14.59 -26.58 6.74
C SER A 92 -14.27 -25.21 7.33
N VAL A 93 -13.76 -25.15 8.56
CA VAL A 93 -13.39 -23.91 9.25
C VAL A 93 -11.87 -23.76 9.25
N SER A 94 -11.39 -22.53 9.01
CA SER A 94 -9.97 -22.20 9.10
C SER A 94 -9.74 -20.88 9.83
N THR A 95 -8.69 -20.82 10.64
CA THR A 95 -8.19 -19.56 11.19
C THR A 95 -7.25 -18.92 10.18
N ILE A 96 -7.50 -17.66 9.86
CA ILE A 96 -6.72 -16.92 8.85
C ILE A 96 -5.87 -15.86 9.56
N TYR A 97 -4.57 -15.92 9.34
CA TYR A 97 -3.60 -14.92 9.76
C TYR A 97 -3.14 -14.14 8.53
N LYS A 98 -3.24 -12.81 8.59
CA LYS A 98 -2.86 -11.93 7.48
C LYS A 98 -1.74 -11.00 7.93
N TYR A 99 -0.79 -10.82 7.03
CA TYR A 99 0.33 -9.91 7.18
C TYR A 99 0.43 -9.03 5.95
N ASN A 100 0.74 -7.75 6.15
CA ASN A 100 1.06 -6.81 5.09
C ASN A 100 2.55 -6.47 5.17
N LEU A 101 3.26 -6.70 4.08
CA LEU A 101 4.67 -6.37 3.91
C LEU A 101 4.71 -5.14 3.01
N LYS A 102 5.10 -3.99 3.56
CA LYS A 102 5.15 -2.70 2.87
C LYS A 102 6.61 -2.35 2.58
N LEU A 103 6.98 -2.27 1.30
CA LEU A 103 8.36 -2.13 0.85
C LEU A 103 8.56 -0.87 0.01
N ILE A 104 9.69 -0.19 0.20
CA ILE A 104 10.27 0.69 -0.81
C ILE A 104 11.50 -0.01 -1.35
N LYS A 105 11.56 -0.23 -2.66
CA LYS A 105 12.69 -0.89 -3.33
C LYS A 105 13.08 -0.17 -4.62
N LYS A 106 14.33 -0.33 -5.03
CA LYS A 106 14.76 0.00 -6.37
C LYS A 106 14.30 -1.07 -7.37
N GLN A 107 14.26 -0.74 -8.65
CA GLN A 107 13.96 -1.70 -9.72
C GLN A 107 14.90 -2.91 -9.73
N ASN A 108 16.14 -2.76 -9.27
CA ASN A 108 17.10 -3.86 -9.14
C ASN A 108 16.88 -4.76 -7.89
N GLY A 109 15.79 -4.58 -7.16
CA GLY A 109 15.43 -5.40 -6.01
C GLY A 109 15.98 -4.93 -4.66
N LYS A 110 16.92 -3.97 -4.62
CA LYS A 110 17.44 -3.47 -3.34
C LYS A 110 16.37 -2.71 -2.56
N ILE A 111 16.11 -3.13 -1.33
CA ILE A 111 15.11 -2.55 -0.43
C ILE A 111 15.74 -1.36 0.31
N ALA A 112 15.03 -0.23 0.33
CA ALA A 112 15.39 0.98 1.09
C ALA A 112 14.69 1.03 2.45
N LEU A 113 13.42 0.59 2.49
CA LEU A 113 12.56 0.56 3.67
C LEU A 113 11.66 -0.68 3.59
N TYR A 114 11.45 -1.35 4.72
CA TYR A 114 10.38 -2.32 4.87
C TYR A 114 9.61 -2.10 6.17
N LYS A 115 8.34 -2.48 6.16
CA LYS A 115 7.49 -2.58 7.34
C LYS A 115 6.64 -3.84 7.25
N LEU A 116 6.71 -4.68 8.28
CA LEU A 116 5.92 -5.88 8.44
C LEU A 116 4.80 -5.60 9.44
N TYR A 117 3.56 -5.72 8.97
CA TYR A 117 2.37 -5.57 9.78
C TYR A 117 1.61 -6.88 9.90
N ARG A 118 1.06 -7.13 11.09
CA ARG A 118 0.05 -8.16 11.31
C ARG A 118 -1.32 -7.50 11.34
N LEU A 119 -2.29 -8.02 10.58
CA LEU A 119 -3.67 -7.56 10.67
C LEU A 119 -4.42 -8.32 11.77
N LYS A 120 -4.95 -7.58 12.74
CA LYS A 120 -5.85 -8.11 13.77
C LYS A 120 -7.16 -7.37 13.77
N ASN A 121 -8.24 -8.06 14.08
CA ASN A 121 -9.48 -7.39 14.44
C ASN A 121 -9.37 -6.96 15.90
N VAL A 122 -9.52 -5.67 16.17
CA VAL A 122 -9.56 -5.09 17.52
C VAL A 122 -10.90 -4.42 17.73
N LYS A 123 -11.39 -4.39 18.98
CA LYS A 123 -12.68 -3.79 19.31
C LYS A 123 -12.49 -2.29 19.58
N VAL A 124 -12.92 -1.43 18.66
CA VAL A 124 -12.90 0.04 18.80
C VAL A 124 -14.34 0.52 18.93
N ASN A 125 -14.68 1.18 20.04
CA ASN A 125 -16.02 1.68 20.33
C ASN A 125 -17.12 0.61 20.13
N GLY A 126 -16.84 -0.61 20.61
CA GLY A 126 -17.78 -1.72 20.52
C GLY A 126 -17.77 -2.49 19.19
N LYS A 127 -17.14 -1.97 18.13
CA LYS A 127 -17.11 -2.58 16.79
C LYS A 127 -15.77 -3.24 16.51
N TRP A 128 -15.78 -4.41 15.87
CA TRP A 128 -14.55 -5.05 15.38
C TRP A 128 -14.04 -4.32 14.15
N THR A 129 -12.83 -3.79 14.24
CA THR A 129 -12.17 -3.06 13.17
C THR A 129 -10.85 -3.75 12.84
N PRO A 130 -10.56 -4.03 11.55
CA PRO A 130 -9.26 -4.52 11.16
C PRO A 130 -8.21 -3.43 11.43
N THR A 131 -7.13 -3.78 12.11
CA THR A 131 -6.06 -2.86 12.50
C THR A 131 -4.72 -3.50 12.21
N GLU A 132 -3.82 -2.71 11.63
CA GLU A 132 -2.44 -3.11 11.37
C GLU A 132 -1.60 -2.90 12.64
N ILE A 133 -0.92 -3.95 13.09
CA ILE A 133 0.02 -3.91 14.21
C ILE A 133 1.41 -4.09 13.64
N ILE A 134 2.31 -3.13 13.88
CA ILE A 134 3.71 -3.22 13.46
C ILE A 134 4.36 -4.39 14.19
N VAL A 135 4.93 -5.32 13.42
CA VAL A 135 5.74 -6.44 13.91
C VAL A 135 7.21 -6.07 13.85
N LYS A 136 7.66 -5.53 12.71
CA LYS A 136 9.04 -5.11 12.49
C LYS A 136 9.11 -4.04 11.41
N GLU A 137 10.07 -3.15 11.53
CA GLU A 137 10.43 -2.19 10.49
C GLU A 137 11.94 -2.02 10.41
N GLY A 138 12.42 -1.61 9.25
CA GLY A 138 13.83 -1.31 9.04
C GLY A 138 14.06 -0.48 7.79
N SER A 139 15.08 0.37 7.85
CA SER A 139 15.53 1.20 6.73
C SER A 139 17.06 1.17 6.64
N ASN A 140 17.59 1.59 5.49
CA ASN A 140 19.03 1.70 5.29
C ASN A 140 19.40 2.97 4.51
N LYS A 141 20.68 3.11 4.15
CA LYS A 141 21.21 4.30 3.45
C LYS A 141 20.53 4.61 2.11
N ILE A 142 19.93 3.62 1.45
CA ILE A 142 19.23 3.79 0.18
C ILE A 142 17.99 4.70 0.37
N MET A 143 17.44 4.80 1.58
CA MET A 143 16.33 5.71 1.86
C MET A 143 16.71 7.18 1.65
N LYS A 144 17.95 7.58 2.01
CA LYS A 144 18.46 8.94 1.75
C LYS A 144 18.60 9.24 0.26
N GLU A 145 18.92 8.21 -0.53
CA GLU A 145 18.97 8.33 -1.99
C GLU A 145 17.55 8.59 -2.54
N LEU A 146 16.53 7.87 -2.05
CA LEU A 146 15.14 8.14 -2.42
C LEU A 146 14.73 9.58 -2.06
N GLU A 147 15.00 10.03 -0.83
CA GLU A 147 14.66 11.39 -0.39
C GLU A 147 15.29 12.46 -1.29
N SER A 148 16.57 12.29 -1.62
CA SER A 148 17.31 13.20 -2.50
C SER A 148 16.75 13.19 -3.92
N GLU A 149 16.43 12.01 -4.47
CA GLU A 149 15.84 11.88 -5.80
C GLU A 149 14.43 12.48 -5.86
N PHE A 150 13.61 12.25 -4.83
CA PHE A 150 12.28 12.81 -4.72
C PHE A 150 12.34 14.35 -4.66
N LEU A 151 13.20 14.89 -3.79
CA LEU A 151 13.43 16.34 -3.68
C LEU A 151 13.90 16.93 -5.01
N ARG A 152 14.85 16.27 -5.69
CA ARG A 152 15.40 16.74 -6.96
C ARG A 152 14.35 16.77 -8.08
N VAL A 153 13.51 15.75 -8.18
CA VAL A 153 12.49 15.64 -9.24
C VAL A 153 11.29 16.54 -8.97
N TYR A 154 10.78 16.54 -7.74
CA TYR A 154 9.53 17.23 -7.39
C TYR A 154 9.75 18.64 -6.82
N SER A 155 10.98 18.99 -6.45
CA SER A 155 11.28 20.19 -5.66
C SER A 155 10.38 20.27 -4.42
N TYR A 156 10.19 19.11 -3.77
CA TYR A 156 9.35 18.91 -2.59
C TYR A 156 9.92 17.76 -1.75
N PRO A 157 9.91 17.84 -0.41
CA PRO A 157 10.36 16.73 0.42
C PRO A 157 9.41 15.53 0.29
N LEU A 158 9.96 14.33 0.41
CA LEU A 158 9.17 13.09 0.50
C LEU A 158 8.29 13.14 1.76
N ASN A 159 6.99 12.84 1.62
CA ASN A 159 6.08 12.78 2.75
C ASN A 159 5.90 11.32 3.21
N TYR A 160 6.56 10.93 4.31
CA TYR A 160 6.50 9.55 4.80
C TYR A 160 5.09 9.11 5.26
N ASN A 161 4.25 10.06 5.65
CA ASN A 161 2.87 9.75 6.08
C ASN A 161 1.96 9.42 4.90
N GLU A 162 2.36 9.81 3.68
CA GLU A 162 1.66 9.47 2.43
C GLU A 162 2.16 8.15 1.82
N LEU A 163 3.26 7.59 2.33
CA LEU A 163 3.74 6.28 1.87
C LEU A 163 2.76 5.18 2.23
N PHE A 164 2.53 4.29 1.28
CA PHE A 164 1.64 3.15 1.35
C PHE A 164 0.18 3.52 1.62
N GLU A 165 -0.23 4.74 1.25
CA GLU A 165 -1.63 5.14 1.28
C GLU A 165 -2.43 4.34 0.24
N THR A 166 -3.47 3.64 0.72
CA THR A 166 -4.34 2.76 -0.09
C THR A 166 -5.80 3.19 -0.08
N ASN A 167 -6.17 4.19 0.71
CA ASN A 167 -7.55 4.67 0.82
C ASN A 167 -7.92 5.66 -0.31
N ILE A 168 -6.92 6.15 -1.04
CA ILE A 168 -7.12 7.05 -2.17
C ILE A 168 -7.22 6.21 -3.44
N VAL A 169 -8.30 6.41 -4.18
CA VAL A 169 -8.56 5.76 -5.47
C VAL A 169 -8.72 6.82 -6.54
N TYR A 170 -8.21 6.56 -7.74
CA TYR A 170 -8.42 7.41 -8.91
C TYR A 170 -9.68 6.97 -9.69
N GLY A 171 -10.53 7.92 -10.07
CA GLY A 171 -11.74 7.66 -10.84
C GLY A 171 -12.78 8.78 -10.75
N ASP A 172 -13.81 8.68 -11.57
CA ASP A 172 -14.92 9.65 -11.59
C ASP A 172 -16.04 9.29 -10.60
N VAL A 173 -16.40 8.00 -10.53
CA VAL A 173 -17.55 7.48 -9.77
C VAL A 173 -17.21 6.11 -9.21
N CYS A 174 -17.62 5.86 -7.96
CA CYS A 174 -17.23 4.68 -7.22
C CYS A 174 -18.35 4.04 -6.37
N GLY A 175 -18.42 2.71 -6.40
CA GLY A 175 -19.39 1.90 -5.67
C GLY A 175 -20.81 1.86 -6.26
N ARG A 176 -21.65 1.00 -5.67
CA ARG A 176 -23.04 0.75 -6.12
C ARG A 176 -23.93 2.00 -6.02
N VAL A 177 -23.66 2.85 -5.04
CA VAL A 177 -24.37 4.13 -4.81
C VAL A 177 -23.77 5.26 -5.66
N ARG A 178 -22.79 4.97 -6.52
CA ARG A 178 -22.14 5.95 -7.39
C ARG A 178 -21.57 7.15 -6.61
N GLY A 179 -20.94 6.88 -5.46
CA GLY A 179 -20.27 7.90 -4.68
C GLY A 179 -19.09 8.48 -5.45
N ILE A 180 -18.95 9.81 -5.43
CA ILE A 180 -17.79 10.48 -6.03
C ILE A 180 -16.58 10.23 -5.10
N PRO A 181 -15.44 9.71 -5.60
CA PRO A 181 -14.22 9.64 -4.80
C PRO A 181 -13.87 11.01 -4.21
N GLU A 182 -13.42 11.06 -2.95
CA GLU A 182 -13.17 12.31 -2.24
C GLU A 182 -12.28 13.28 -3.05
N TYR A 183 -11.20 12.76 -3.62
CA TYR A 183 -10.26 13.56 -4.41
C TYR A 183 -10.81 13.99 -5.78
N ARG A 184 -11.79 13.27 -6.35
CA ARG A 184 -12.51 13.74 -7.53
C ARG A 184 -13.34 14.97 -7.21
N GLY A 185 -14.11 14.93 -6.11
CA GLY A 185 -14.90 16.09 -5.68
C GLY A 185 -14.02 17.29 -5.32
N LYS A 186 -12.85 17.05 -4.69
CA LYS A 186 -11.85 18.10 -4.45
C LYS A 186 -11.28 18.66 -5.76
N LEU A 187 -10.96 17.81 -6.74
CA LEU A 187 -10.46 18.23 -8.06
C LEU A 187 -11.46 19.16 -8.77
N GLU A 188 -12.74 18.81 -8.78
CA GLU A 188 -13.79 19.64 -9.41
C GLU A 188 -13.88 21.02 -8.77
N LYS A 189 -13.72 21.12 -7.45
CA LYS A 189 -13.63 22.41 -6.75
C LYS A 189 -12.41 23.22 -7.17
N LEU A 190 -11.24 22.59 -7.31
CA LEU A 190 -10.02 23.26 -7.78
C LEU A 190 -10.14 23.76 -9.23
N ILE A 191 -10.73 22.95 -10.12
CA ILE A 191 -10.99 23.36 -11.50
C ILE A 191 -11.96 24.54 -11.54
N LYS A 192 -13.09 24.46 -10.82
CA LYS A 192 -14.11 25.52 -10.79
C LYS A 192 -13.54 26.85 -10.27
N SER A 193 -12.67 26.79 -9.28
CA SER A 193 -12.00 27.96 -8.70
C SER A 193 -10.73 28.40 -9.45
N LYS A 194 -10.35 27.69 -10.53
CA LYS A 194 -9.11 27.93 -11.28
C LYS A 194 -7.85 27.92 -10.39
N ASP A 195 -7.85 27.11 -9.34
CA ASP A 195 -6.77 27.04 -8.35
C ASP A 195 -5.59 26.20 -8.86
N SER A 196 -4.78 26.83 -9.71
CA SER A 196 -3.57 26.24 -10.27
C SER A 196 -2.51 25.93 -9.22
N LYS A 197 -2.44 26.72 -8.14
CA LYS A 197 -1.44 26.57 -7.06
C LYS A 197 -1.63 25.24 -6.32
N ASN A 198 -2.86 24.92 -5.92
CA ASN A 198 -3.14 23.65 -5.24
C ASN A 198 -3.01 22.44 -6.17
N LEU A 199 -3.34 22.56 -7.46
CA LEU A 199 -3.07 21.51 -8.44
C LEU A 199 -1.56 21.24 -8.59
N VAL A 200 -0.72 22.28 -8.63
CA VAL A 200 0.74 22.12 -8.65
C VAL A 200 1.25 21.46 -7.36
N LYS A 201 0.65 21.77 -6.20
CA LYS A 201 0.97 21.08 -4.94
C LYS A 201 0.61 19.59 -5.01
N TRP A 202 -0.57 19.25 -5.54
CA TRP A 202 -0.99 17.86 -5.71
C TRP A 202 -0.08 17.09 -6.67
N LEU A 203 0.42 17.73 -7.72
CA LEU A 203 1.38 17.15 -8.65
C LEU A 203 2.69 16.71 -7.96
N LYS A 204 3.01 17.30 -6.80
CA LYS A 204 4.19 17.01 -5.98
C LYS A 204 3.92 16.07 -4.80
N SER A 205 2.68 15.56 -4.64
CA SER A 205 2.34 14.60 -3.59
C SER A 205 3.13 13.31 -3.73
N THR A 206 3.34 12.59 -2.63
CA THR A 206 3.94 11.24 -2.66
C THR A 206 2.94 10.20 -3.18
N VAL A 207 1.63 10.48 -3.12
CA VAL A 207 0.55 9.59 -3.56
C VAL A 207 0.29 9.73 -5.06
N THR A 208 0.52 8.66 -5.82
CA THR A 208 0.35 8.66 -7.29
C THR A 208 -1.09 8.97 -7.73
N GLU A 209 -2.13 8.50 -7.02
CA GLU A 209 -3.53 8.83 -7.36
C GLU A 209 -3.81 10.33 -7.29
N ILE A 210 -3.25 11.03 -6.29
CA ILE A 210 -3.36 12.49 -6.18
C ILE A 210 -2.64 13.17 -7.35
N GLN A 211 -1.45 12.68 -7.73
CA GLN A 211 -0.73 13.17 -8.90
C GLN A 211 -1.54 13.01 -10.20
N LEU A 212 -2.25 11.89 -10.37
CA LEU A 212 -3.12 11.65 -11.54
C LEU A 212 -4.31 12.62 -11.58
N TYR A 213 -4.96 12.88 -10.44
CA TYR A 213 -5.98 13.93 -10.36
C TYR A 213 -5.42 15.31 -10.69
N ALA A 214 -4.20 15.63 -10.24
CA ALA A 214 -3.54 16.88 -10.58
C ALA A 214 -3.32 17.03 -12.10
N ILE A 215 -2.90 15.96 -12.77
CA ILE A 215 -2.72 15.96 -14.24
C ILE A 215 -4.06 16.23 -14.96
N ASP A 216 -5.16 15.55 -14.59
CA ASP A 216 -6.48 15.82 -15.20
C ASP A 216 -6.91 17.28 -14.97
N GLY A 217 -6.69 17.81 -13.77
CA GLY A 217 -6.98 19.21 -13.44
C GLY A 217 -6.17 20.22 -14.23
N ILE A 218 -4.85 20.02 -14.31
CA ILE A 218 -3.93 20.90 -15.03
C ILE A 218 -4.28 20.93 -16.52
N LEU A 219 -4.53 19.76 -17.14
CA LEU A 219 -4.92 19.69 -18.55
C LEU A 219 -6.30 20.33 -18.79
N THR A 220 -7.23 20.18 -17.85
CA THR A 220 -8.53 20.86 -17.91
C THR A 220 -8.39 22.38 -17.84
N LEU A 221 -7.64 22.92 -16.88
CA LEU A 221 -7.43 24.36 -16.74
C LEU A 221 -6.65 24.94 -17.94
N LYS A 222 -5.68 24.19 -18.47
CA LYS A 222 -4.95 24.59 -19.68
C LYS A 222 -5.87 24.79 -20.87
N LYS A 223 -6.87 23.92 -21.05
CA LYS A 223 -7.90 24.10 -22.10
C LYS A 223 -8.77 25.33 -21.88
N GLN A 224 -8.98 25.72 -20.63
CA GLN A 224 -9.74 26.91 -20.25
C GLN A 224 -8.92 28.20 -20.34
N GLY A 225 -7.72 28.15 -20.96
CA GLY A 225 -6.84 29.30 -21.14
C GLY A 225 -5.98 29.65 -19.92
N ILE A 226 -5.87 28.76 -18.94
CA ILE A 226 -4.94 28.95 -17.82
C ILE A 226 -3.56 28.42 -18.18
N ASP A 227 -2.58 29.32 -18.21
CA ASP A 227 -1.21 28.97 -18.52
C ASP A 227 -0.50 28.33 -17.31
N PHE A 228 0.27 27.30 -17.60
CA PHE A 228 1.19 26.67 -16.65
C PHE A 228 2.61 26.81 -17.18
N ASN A 229 3.56 27.09 -16.28
CA ASN A 229 4.96 27.23 -16.66
C ASN A 229 5.55 25.90 -17.17
N LYS A 230 6.71 26.00 -17.84
CA LYS A 230 7.39 24.86 -18.46
C LYS A 230 7.78 23.78 -17.43
N ASP A 231 8.15 24.16 -16.22
CA ASP A 231 8.56 23.21 -15.17
C ASP A 231 7.40 22.34 -14.70
N VAL A 232 6.20 22.92 -14.55
CA VAL A 232 4.98 22.16 -14.22
C VAL A 232 4.65 21.16 -15.32
N LEU A 233 4.72 21.58 -16.59
CA LEU A 233 4.45 20.68 -17.71
C LEU A 233 5.50 19.58 -17.84
N LYS A 234 6.77 19.89 -17.57
CA LYS A 234 7.85 18.89 -17.49
C LYS A 234 7.58 17.89 -16.36
N LEU A 235 7.05 18.33 -15.22
CA LEU A 235 6.68 17.44 -14.13
C LEU A 235 5.50 16.53 -14.50
N VAL A 236 4.50 17.05 -15.22
CA VAL A 236 3.42 16.22 -15.82
C VAL A 236 4.01 15.14 -16.72
N ASP A 237 5.02 15.47 -17.55
CA ASP A 237 5.67 14.49 -18.44
C ASP A 237 6.50 13.45 -17.68
N VAL A 238 7.13 13.82 -16.56
CA VAL A 238 7.83 12.88 -15.68
C VAL A 238 6.84 11.89 -15.06
N ILE A 239 5.76 12.38 -14.47
CA ILE A 239 4.73 11.53 -13.85
C ILE A 239 4.04 10.67 -14.91
N SER A 240 3.86 11.20 -16.13
CA SER A 240 3.27 10.47 -17.26
C SER A 240 4.02 9.19 -17.65
N LYS A 241 5.29 9.06 -17.22
CA LYS A 241 6.17 7.93 -17.55
C LYS A 241 6.34 6.94 -16.40
N LYS A 242 5.69 7.19 -15.25
CA LYS A 242 5.75 6.30 -14.09
C LYS A 242 5.24 4.90 -14.44
N LYS A 243 5.90 3.90 -13.86
CA LYS A 243 5.54 2.48 -14.00
C LYS A 243 4.69 2.00 -12.83
N GLY A 244 3.99 0.89 -13.06
CA GLY A 244 3.18 0.19 -12.06
C GLY A 244 1.71 0.56 -12.11
N GLU A 245 1.03 0.26 -11.02
CA GLU A 245 -0.43 0.32 -10.89
C GLU A 245 -0.86 1.32 -9.83
N VAL A 246 -2.09 1.81 -9.94
CA VAL A 246 -2.75 2.58 -8.89
C VAL A 246 -4.11 1.98 -8.59
N TYR A 247 -4.62 2.27 -7.40
CA TYR A 247 -6.00 1.93 -7.10
C TYR A 247 -6.92 2.83 -7.91
N THR A 248 -7.82 2.19 -8.65
CA THR A 248 -8.84 2.88 -9.42
C THR A 248 -10.22 2.42 -9.04
N CYS A 249 -11.18 3.29 -9.32
CA CYS A 249 -12.57 2.94 -9.21
C CYS A 249 -13.33 3.43 -10.44
N ASN A 250 -13.97 2.48 -11.12
CA ASN A 250 -14.83 2.76 -12.25
C ASN A 250 -16.21 2.15 -11.99
N ARG A 251 -17.18 3.02 -11.66
CA ARG A 251 -18.54 2.61 -11.29
C ARG A 251 -18.49 1.67 -10.08
N CYS A 252 -18.91 0.42 -10.23
CA CYS A 252 -18.97 -0.55 -9.14
C CYS A 252 -17.68 -1.36 -8.96
N ILE A 253 -16.67 -1.15 -9.80
CA ILE A 253 -15.46 -1.99 -9.85
C ILE A 253 -14.30 -1.22 -9.23
N TYR A 254 -13.76 -1.77 -8.14
CA TYR A 254 -12.46 -1.41 -7.61
C TYR A 254 -11.43 -2.34 -8.25
N SER A 255 -10.41 -1.77 -8.88
CA SER A 255 -9.34 -2.52 -9.53
C SER A 255 -8.03 -1.76 -9.48
N ASN A 256 -6.94 -2.50 -9.70
CA ASN A 256 -5.67 -1.89 -10.02
C ASN A 256 -5.60 -1.68 -11.52
N ASN A 257 -5.23 -0.47 -11.94
CA ASN A 257 -5.01 -0.17 -13.35
C ASN A 257 -3.61 0.41 -13.54
N LEU A 258 -3.02 0.13 -14.70
CA LEU A 258 -1.72 0.67 -15.08
C LEU A 258 -1.74 2.20 -15.14
N ILE A 259 -0.75 2.83 -14.50
CA ILE A 259 -0.58 4.29 -14.49
C ILE A 259 -0.57 4.86 -15.92
N VAL A 260 0.20 4.22 -16.82
CA VAL A 260 0.30 4.64 -18.22
C VAL A 260 -1.05 4.62 -18.95
N GLY A 261 -1.91 3.63 -18.67
CA GLY A 261 -3.24 3.53 -19.27
C GLY A 261 -4.13 4.70 -18.85
N ILE A 262 -4.12 5.02 -17.55
CA ILE A 262 -4.90 6.14 -17.00
C ILE A 262 -4.44 7.49 -17.60
N ILE A 263 -3.14 7.69 -17.73
CA ILE A 263 -2.59 8.92 -18.35
C ILE A 263 -3.01 9.05 -19.81
N LEU A 264 -3.03 7.94 -20.57
CA LEU A 264 -3.52 7.94 -21.95
C LEU A 264 -5.00 8.31 -21.99
N ASP A 265 -5.83 7.75 -21.11
CA ASP A 265 -7.25 8.07 -21.02
C ASP A 265 -7.49 9.55 -20.70
N ILE A 266 -6.75 10.11 -19.74
CA ILE A 266 -6.78 11.54 -19.42
C ILE A 266 -6.42 12.36 -20.67
N LYS A 267 -5.31 12.04 -21.35
CA LYS A 267 -4.86 12.78 -22.55
C LYS A 267 -5.88 12.67 -23.70
N ASN A 268 -6.48 11.51 -23.90
CA ASN A 268 -7.48 11.27 -24.95
C ASN A 268 -8.76 12.06 -24.70
N LYS A 269 -9.29 12.05 -23.47
CA LYS A 269 -10.38 12.94 -23.02
C LYS A 269 -10.06 14.41 -23.33
N HIS A 270 -8.78 14.77 -23.23
CA HIS A 270 -8.34 16.13 -23.51
C HIS A 270 -8.14 16.45 -25.01
N ASN A 271 -7.84 15.47 -25.86
CA ASN A 271 -7.68 15.71 -27.30
C ASN A 271 -9.01 15.66 -28.07
N SER A 272 -9.99 14.87 -27.63
CA SER A 272 -11.25 14.65 -28.37
C SER A 272 -12.17 15.89 -28.43
N GLN A 273 -12.04 16.83 -27.49
CA GLN A 273 -12.87 18.04 -27.42
C GLN A 273 -12.36 19.22 -28.26
N LYS A 274 -11.33 19.02 -29.10
CA LYS A 274 -10.81 20.03 -30.04
C LYS A 274 -11.37 19.86 -31.47
N ARG A 275 -12.27 18.90 -31.68
CA ARG A 275 -13.03 18.70 -32.92
C ARG A 275 -14.46 19.18 -32.70
#